data_AF-A0A8H8U7U8-F1
#
_entry.id   AF-A0A8H8U7U8-F1
#
_cell.length_a   1.000
_cell.length_b   1.000
_cell.length_c   1.000
_cell.angle_alpha   90.00
_cell.angle_beta   90.00
_cell.angle_gamma   90.00
#
_symmetry.space_group_name_H-M   'P 1'
#
loop_
_entity.id
_entity.type
_entity.pdbx_description
1 polymer ?
#
loop_
_entity_poly.entity_id
_entity_poly.type
_entity_poly.pdbx_seq_one_letter_code
_entity_poly.pdbx_strand_id
1 'polypeptide(L)'
;MNRFGNKTSSALSTSSALVKFYRGDGTDFGGRYLKDIMKWDMKKLERDHAYIQTMFPLPEPSMIVGGSAPKIDYEVFKAFRKSPSLRRALYDSFHRILWFYGLEPKLNEEGQFEAVEKNPDSWDKSTRSWNAQFDHNHLRITRIIRCLRVLGLEKEAQAFYEFLKENAVGASKTSHMYWTRAAKRPLNVKPDLDIDEEKYHTVGDTFLKAYEKRLKEAGEKDKQYGKGNWTKTEQEEAEENWSQSDVEDVI
;
A
#
# COMPACT_ATOMS: atom_id res chain seq x y z
N MET A 1 34.69 -34.07 -24.93
CA MET A 1 35.63 -33.32 -24.07
C MET A 1 34.95 -32.05 -23.61
N ASN A 2 34.71 -31.97 -22.31
CA ASN A 2 34.04 -30.87 -21.60
C ASN A 2 34.79 -29.54 -21.72
N ARG A 3 34.05 -28.44 -21.91
CA ARG A 3 34.27 -27.17 -21.19
C ARG A 3 32.92 -26.47 -20.98
N PHE A 4 32.27 -26.81 -19.86
CA PHE A 4 31.24 -25.96 -19.26
C PHE A 4 31.94 -24.72 -18.70
N GLY A 5 31.74 -23.58 -19.36
CA GLY A 5 32.09 -22.27 -18.82
C GLY A 5 30.99 -21.80 -17.87
N ASN A 6 31.29 -21.78 -16.58
CA ASN A 6 30.49 -21.12 -15.55
C ASN A 6 30.12 -19.70 -15.97
N LYS A 7 28.81 -19.43 -16.12
CA LYS A 7 28.24 -18.08 -16.04
C LYS A 7 27.50 -17.93 -14.72
N THR A 8 28.25 -17.85 -13.64
CA THR A 8 27.81 -17.12 -12.44
C THR A 8 28.13 -15.65 -12.68
N SER A 9 27.16 -14.88 -13.19
CA SER A 9 27.27 -13.42 -13.34
C SER A 9 26.10 -12.72 -12.67
N SER A 10 26.36 -12.30 -11.42
CA SER A 10 25.79 -11.16 -10.68
C SER A 10 24.27 -10.95 -10.64
N ALA A 11 23.59 -11.68 -9.75
CA ALA A 11 22.31 -11.26 -9.16
C ALA A 11 22.56 -10.31 -7.96
N LEU A 12 23.27 -9.21 -8.17
CA LEU A 12 23.51 -8.19 -7.15
C LEU A 12 22.40 -7.12 -7.18
N SER A 13 21.49 -7.25 -6.22
CA SER A 13 20.50 -6.29 -5.70
C SER A 13 20.60 -4.84 -6.21
N THR A 14 19.92 -4.54 -7.33
CA THR A 14 19.48 -3.17 -7.60
C THR A 14 18.21 -2.96 -6.78
N SER A 15 18.35 -2.51 -5.52
CA SER A 15 17.19 -2.10 -4.72
C SER A 15 16.40 -1.05 -5.48
N SER A 16 15.10 -1.27 -5.69
CA SER A 16 14.24 -0.34 -6.43
C SER A 16 14.31 1.06 -5.83
N ALA A 17 14.08 2.11 -6.64
CA ALA A 17 14.11 3.50 -6.17
C ALA A 17 13.20 3.73 -4.94
N LEU A 18 12.08 3.00 -4.87
CA LEU A 18 11.18 3.01 -3.70
C LEU A 18 11.85 2.40 -2.47
N VAL A 19 12.44 1.21 -2.58
CA VAL A 19 13.14 0.59 -1.44
C VAL A 19 14.22 1.53 -0.91
N LYS A 20 14.95 2.21 -1.81
CA LYS A 20 15.97 3.18 -1.41
C LYS A 20 15.38 4.43 -0.72
N PHE A 21 14.31 4.97 -1.28
CA PHE A 21 13.61 6.11 -0.68
C PHE A 21 13.17 5.83 0.76
N TYR A 22 12.60 4.66 1.03
CA TYR A 22 12.14 4.28 2.37
C TYR A 22 13.26 3.87 3.32
N ARG A 23 14.40 3.39 2.81
CA ARG A 23 15.61 3.14 3.62
C ARG A 23 16.39 4.43 3.93
N GLY A 24 16.11 5.51 3.21
CA GLY A 24 16.79 6.80 3.38
C GLY A 24 18.10 6.92 2.59
N ASP A 25 18.44 5.95 1.76
CA ASP A 25 19.58 5.96 0.81
C ASP A 25 19.17 6.42 -0.60
N GLY A 26 17.92 6.85 -0.78
CA GLY A 26 17.42 7.42 -2.03
C GLY A 26 16.42 8.55 -1.81
N THR A 27 16.06 9.21 -2.90
CA THR A 27 15.11 10.33 -2.92
C THR A 27 13.85 9.96 -3.70
N ASP A 28 12.81 10.77 -3.55
CA ASP A 28 11.69 10.75 -4.49
C ASP A 28 12.10 11.31 -5.87
N PHE A 29 11.19 11.27 -6.84
CA PHE A 29 11.43 11.82 -8.19
C PHE A 29 11.66 13.34 -8.20
N GLY A 30 11.35 14.03 -7.10
CA GLY A 30 11.63 15.45 -6.90
C GLY A 30 12.97 15.72 -6.18
N GLY A 31 13.79 14.70 -5.95
CA GLY A 31 15.10 14.84 -5.30
C GLY A 31 15.04 15.01 -3.78
N ARG A 32 13.91 14.67 -3.12
CA ARG A 32 13.72 14.85 -1.68
C ARG A 32 13.86 13.53 -0.92
N TYR A 33 14.51 13.55 0.24
CA TYR A 33 14.55 12.38 1.12
C TYR A 33 13.27 12.26 1.96
N LEU A 34 12.89 11.03 2.31
CA LEU A 34 11.75 10.78 3.20
C LEU A 34 11.89 11.54 4.53
N LYS A 35 13.09 11.50 5.15
CA LYS A 35 13.39 12.20 6.41
C LYS A 35 13.13 13.71 6.37
N ASP A 36 13.22 14.33 5.18
CA ASP A 36 13.01 15.77 5.01
C ASP A 36 11.53 16.07 4.81
N ILE A 37 10.83 15.24 4.04
CA ILE A 37 9.36 15.31 3.87
C ILE A 37 8.67 15.14 5.23
N MET A 38 9.16 14.23 6.08
CA MET A 38 8.62 13.99 7.42
C MET A 38 8.68 15.21 8.36
N LYS A 39 9.47 16.24 8.02
CA LYS A 39 9.60 17.49 8.80
C LYS A 39 8.70 18.62 8.27
N TRP A 40 8.00 18.43 7.16
CA TRP A 40 7.22 19.49 6.51
C TRP A 40 5.98 19.89 7.28
N ASP A 41 5.78 21.19 7.51
CA ASP A 41 4.54 21.68 8.12
C ASP A 41 3.30 21.42 7.24
N MET A 42 2.11 21.66 7.81
CA MET A 42 0.82 21.47 7.11
C MET A 42 0.75 22.31 5.82
N LYS A 43 1.27 23.54 5.82
CA LYS A 43 1.24 24.40 4.63
C LYS A 43 2.06 23.82 3.49
N LYS A 44 3.21 23.23 3.80
CA LYS A 44 4.10 22.61 2.82
C LYS A 44 3.53 21.29 2.29
N LEU A 45 2.92 20.46 3.15
CA LEU A 45 2.21 19.23 2.75
C LEU A 45 0.96 19.52 1.92
N GLU A 46 0.25 20.61 2.22
CA GLU A 46 -0.89 21.05 1.43
C GLU A 46 -0.43 21.52 0.06
N ARG A 47 0.56 22.42 0.00
CA ARG A 47 1.00 23.07 -1.26
C ARG A 47 1.77 22.16 -2.21
N ASP A 48 2.62 21.27 -1.71
CA ASP A 48 3.45 20.42 -2.55
C ASP A 48 2.81 19.04 -2.69
N HIS A 49 2.28 18.73 -3.87
CA HIS A 49 1.52 17.50 -4.07
C HIS A 49 2.40 16.36 -4.59
N ALA A 50 3.65 16.64 -4.97
CA ALA A 50 4.49 15.69 -5.67
C ALA A 50 4.95 14.55 -4.76
N TYR A 51 5.17 14.82 -3.47
CA TYR A 51 5.66 13.81 -2.53
C TYR A 51 4.72 12.60 -2.40
N ILE A 52 3.39 12.83 -2.48
CA ILE A 52 2.38 11.80 -2.21
C ILE A 52 2.54 10.61 -3.17
N GLN A 53 3.06 10.85 -4.36
CA GLN A 53 3.20 9.83 -5.38
C GLN A 53 4.28 8.80 -5.03
N THR A 54 5.34 9.21 -4.32
CA THR A 54 6.44 8.33 -3.89
C THR A 54 6.30 7.88 -2.44
N MET A 55 5.73 8.73 -1.58
CA MET A 55 5.44 8.41 -0.17
C MET A 55 4.24 7.45 -0.02
N PHE A 56 3.38 7.34 -1.03
CA PHE A 56 2.34 6.31 -1.10
C PHE A 56 2.26 5.78 -2.54
N PRO A 57 3.23 4.97 -2.99
CA PRO A 57 3.27 4.50 -4.36
C PRO A 57 2.11 3.56 -4.67
N LEU A 58 1.83 3.37 -5.95
CA LEU A 58 0.78 2.49 -6.46
C LEU A 58 1.37 1.46 -7.43
N PRO A 59 0.78 0.27 -7.60
CA PRO A 59 1.14 -0.63 -8.70
C PRO A 59 0.87 0.00 -10.06
N GLU A 60 -0.16 0.85 -10.11
CA GLU A 60 -0.58 1.54 -11.31
C GLU A 60 0.34 2.75 -11.61
N PRO A 61 0.65 3.02 -12.89
CA PRO A 61 1.43 4.19 -13.25
C PRO A 61 0.69 5.48 -12.88
N SER A 62 1.45 6.48 -12.42
CA SER A 62 0.88 7.79 -12.14
C SER A 62 0.59 8.56 -13.42
N MET A 63 -0.69 8.83 -13.67
CA MET A 63 -1.14 9.69 -14.76
C MET A 63 -0.81 11.17 -14.52
N ILE A 64 -0.60 11.58 -13.26
CA ILE A 64 -0.38 12.98 -12.87
C ILE A 64 1.04 13.46 -13.21
N VAL A 65 2.04 12.59 -13.07
CA VAL A 65 3.46 12.93 -13.33
C VAL A 65 4.05 12.20 -14.52
N GLY A 66 3.19 11.78 -15.47
CA GLY A 66 3.62 11.16 -16.73
C GLY A 66 4.51 9.92 -16.56
N GLY A 67 4.30 9.12 -15.51
CA GLY A 67 5.11 7.93 -15.23
C GLY A 67 6.45 8.16 -14.52
N SER A 68 6.80 9.41 -14.18
CA SER A 68 8.08 9.72 -13.50
C SER A 68 8.12 9.24 -12.04
N ALA A 69 6.96 9.08 -11.40
CA ALA A 69 6.89 8.50 -10.06
C ALA A 69 7.07 6.98 -10.13
N PRO A 70 7.93 6.40 -9.26
CA PRO A 70 8.15 4.97 -9.25
C PRO A 70 6.88 4.23 -8.82
N LYS A 71 6.64 3.07 -9.46
CA LYS A 71 5.48 2.19 -9.18
C LYS A 71 5.86 1.01 -8.29
N ILE A 72 4.86 0.38 -7.68
CA ILE A 72 5.03 -0.89 -6.98
C ILE A 72 5.06 -2.01 -8.03
N ASP A 73 6.26 -2.53 -8.30
CA ASP A 73 6.43 -3.79 -9.01
C ASP A 73 6.50 -4.97 -8.03
N TYR A 74 6.72 -6.17 -8.58
CA TYR A 74 6.84 -7.39 -7.79
C TYR A 74 7.97 -7.32 -6.76
N GLU A 75 9.12 -6.76 -7.10
CA GLU A 75 10.28 -6.68 -6.21
C GLU A 75 10.03 -5.71 -5.05
N VAL A 76 9.39 -4.57 -5.31
CA VAL A 76 8.95 -3.63 -4.28
C VAL A 76 7.92 -4.30 -3.37
N PHE A 77 6.89 -4.91 -3.96
CA PHE A 77 5.83 -5.59 -3.22
C PHE A 77 6.40 -6.66 -2.28
N LYS A 78 7.27 -7.52 -2.81
CA LYS A 78 7.96 -8.58 -2.06
C LYS A 78 8.85 -7.99 -0.96
N ALA A 79 9.62 -6.94 -1.25
CA ALA A 79 10.51 -6.32 -0.28
C ALA A 79 9.73 -5.76 0.93
N PHE A 80 8.66 -5.01 0.71
CA PHE A 80 7.84 -4.47 1.79
C PHE A 80 7.17 -5.57 2.61
N ARG A 81 6.60 -6.59 1.97
CA ARG A 81 5.96 -7.70 2.69
C ARG A 81 6.92 -8.60 3.45
N LYS A 82 8.21 -8.63 3.09
CA LYS A 82 9.24 -9.37 3.85
C LYS A 82 9.96 -8.52 4.90
N SER A 83 9.95 -7.19 4.81
CA SER A 83 10.75 -6.31 5.67
C SER A 83 9.90 -5.52 6.67
N PRO A 84 9.96 -5.85 7.98
CA PRO A 84 9.30 -5.06 9.02
C PRO A 84 9.76 -3.60 9.06
N SER A 85 11.03 -3.31 8.75
CA SER A 85 11.56 -1.94 8.74
C SER A 85 11.00 -1.09 7.60
N LEU A 86 10.84 -1.66 6.39
CA LEU A 86 10.15 -0.96 5.29
C LEU A 86 8.68 -0.69 5.63
N ARG A 87 7.98 -1.67 6.22
CA ARG A 87 6.60 -1.45 6.70
C ARG A 87 6.54 -0.41 7.80
N ARG A 88 7.53 -0.38 8.71
CA ARG A 88 7.60 0.66 9.74
C ARG A 88 7.76 2.06 9.14
N ALA A 89 8.63 2.23 8.15
CA ALA A 89 8.79 3.52 7.47
C ALA A 89 7.52 3.96 6.72
N LEU A 90 6.76 3.01 6.14
CA LEU A 90 5.43 3.27 5.58
C LEU A 90 4.40 3.63 6.66
N TYR A 91 4.42 2.94 7.79
CA TYR A 91 3.55 3.26 8.93
C TYR A 91 3.85 4.67 9.47
N ASP A 92 5.12 5.05 9.61
CA ASP A 92 5.50 6.39 10.05
C ASP A 92 5.04 7.45 9.03
N SER A 93 5.15 7.13 7.74
CA SER A 93 4.62 7.96 6.65
C SER A 93 3.10 8.13 6.76
N PHE A 94 2.38 7.04 7.05
CA PHE A 94 0.94 7.07 7.30
C PHE A 94 0.57 7.90 8.51
N HIS A 95 1.26 7.73 9.64
CA HIS A 95 1.07 8.54 10.84
C HIS A 95 1.29 10.04 10.53
N ARG A 96 2.28 10.38 9.71
CA ARG A 96 2.49 11.77 9.28
C ARG A 96 1.28 12.34 8.52
N ILE A 97 0.65 11.53 7.67
CA ILE A 97 -0.53 11.96 6.93
C ILE A 97 -1.79 11.99 7.79
N LEU A 98 -1.94 11.07 8.75
CA LEU A 98 -2.99 11.18 9.75
C LEU A 98 -2.91 12.53 10.46
N TRP A 99 -1.73 12.91 10.96
CA TRP A 99 -1.53 14.21 11.61
C TRP A 99 -1.91 15.39 10.70
N PHE A 100 -1.53 15.33 9.42
CA PHE A 100 -1.92 16.33 8.43
C PHE A 100 -3.44 16.42 8.23
N TYR A 101 -4.16 15.31 8.36
CA TYR A 101 -5.62 15.25 8.30
C TYR A 101 -6.32 15.54 9.63
N GLY A 102 -5.58 15.86 10.70
CA GLY A 102 -6.17 16.08 12.02
C GLY A 102 -6.52 14.79 12.74
N LEU A 103 -5.83 13.70 12.42
CA LEU A 103 -6.04 12.35 12.92
C LEU A 103 -4.77 11.81 13.58
N GLU A 104 -4.89 10.75 14.36
CA GLU A 104 -3.76 10.03 14.95
C GLU A 104 -4.05 8.54 15.11
N PRO A 105 -3.00 7.70 15.18
CA PRO A 105 -3.17 6.30 15.51
C PRO A 105 -3.55 6.13 16.98
N LYS A 106 -4.65 5.45 17.23
CA LYS A 106 -5.01 4.93 18.55
C LYS A 106 -4.21 3.66 18.83
N LEU A 107 -3.52 3.61 19.96
CA LEU A 107 -2.78 2.42 20.40
C LEU A 107 -3.56 1.68 21.49
N ASN A 108 -3.46 0.35 21.51
CA ASN A 108 -3.97 -0.46 22.62
C ASN A 108 -3.02 -0.40 23.83
N GLU A 109 -3.37 -1.11 24.91
CA GLU A 109 -2.58 -1.14 26.15
C GLU A 109 -1.15 -1.67 25.94
N GLU A 110 -0.94 -2.54 24.95
CA GLU A 110 0.39 -3.04 24.56
C GLU A 110 1.16 -2.11 23.61
N GLY A 111 0.64 -0.92 23.31
CA GLY A 111 1.27 0.05 22.42
C GLY A 111 1.19 -0.33 20.93
N GLN A 112 0.32 -1.27 20.56
CA GLN A 112 0.09 -1.68 19.18
C GLN A 112 -1.02 -0.85 18.55
N PHE A 113 -0.90 -0.59 17.24
CA PHE A 113 -1.94 0.11 16.49
C PHE A 113 -3.29 -0.62 16.62
N GLU A 114 -4.32 0.09 17.06
CA GLU A 114 -5.68 -0.42 17.24
C GLU A 114 -6.62 0.17 16.18
N ALA A 115 -6.65 1.50 16.09
CA ALA A 115 -7.59 2.24 15.25
C ALA A 115 -7.01 3.60 14.82
N VAL A 116 -7.80 4.36 14.06
CA VAL A 116 -7.56 5.78 13.79
C VAL A 116 -8.56 6.60 14.60
N GLU A 117 -8.10 7.68 15.23
CA GLU A 117 -8.95 8.60 15.97
C GLU A 117 -8.65 10.06 15.63
N LYS A 118 -9.46 10.96 16.16
CA LYS A 118 -9.31 12.42 15.95
C LYS A 118 -8.13 12.91 16.79
N ASN A 119 -7.21 13.62 16.18
CA ASN A 119 -6.16 14.31 16.92
C ASN A 119 -6.71 15.64 17.45
N PRO A 120 -6.83 15.83 18.78
CA PRO A 120 -7.51 16.99 19.36
C PRO A 120 -6.79 18.32 19.05
N ASP A 121 -5.47 18.30 18.84
CA ASP A 121 -4.68 19.52 18.59
C ASP A 121 -4.86 20.07 17.17
N SER A 122 -5.26 19.21 16.22
CA SER A 122 -5.25 19.54 14.80
C SER A 122 -6.57 19.26 14.07
N TRP A 123 -7.53 18.56 14.70
CA TRP A 123 -8.82 18.19 14.12
C TRP A 123 -9.57 19.39 13.51
N ASP A 124 -9.81 20.45 14.29
CA ASP A 124 -10.64 21.60 13.86
C ASP A 124 -10.04 22.39 12.69
N LYS A 125 -8.70 22.36 12.58
CA LYS A 125 -7.96 23.04 11.51
C LYS A 125 -7.91 22.20 10.24
N SER A 126 -7.77 20.89 10.39
CA SER A 126 -7.41 20.00 9.28
C SER A 126 -8.61 19.33 8.63
N THR A 127 -9.70 19.08 9.37
CA THR A 127 -10.87 18.33 8.87
C THR A 127 -11.50 18.93 7.61
N ARG A 128 -11.46 20.26 7.48
CA ARG A 128 -11.99 20.97 6.30
C ARG A 128 -11.27 20.63 5.00
N SER A 129 -10.02 20.16 5.05
CA SER A 129 -9.22 19.79 3.88
C SER A 129 -9.59 18.44 3.27
N TRP A 130 -10.56 17.70 3.83
CA TRP A 130 -11.01 16.42 3.28
C TRP A 130 -12.48 16.11 3.56
N ASN A 131 -13.09 16.69 4.60
CA ASN A 131 -14.52 16.55 4.89
C ASN A 131 -15.36 17.62 4.18
N ALA A 132 -15.17 17.72 2.86
CA ALA A 132 -15.89 18.62 1.96
C ALA A 132 -16.38 17.83 0.74
N GLN A 133 -17.33 18.37 -0.03
CA GLN A 133 -17.96 17.64 -1.14
C GLN A 133 -16.97 17.23 -2.23
N PHE A 134 -16.04 18.14 -2.56
CA PHE A 134 -14.98 17.93 -3.54
C PHE A 134 -13.68 18.47 -2.97
N ASP A 135 -12.71 17.58 -2.76
CA ASP A 135 -11.37 17.96 -2.34
C ASP A 135 -10.33 17.07 -3.04
N HIS A 136 -9.22 17.67 -3.47
CA HIS A 136 -8.10 16.93 -4.07
C HIS A 136 -7.51 15.87 -3.12
N ASN A 137 -7.64 16.04 -1.81
CA ASN A 137 -7.26 15.05 -0.80
C ASN A 137 -8.10 13.77 -0.91
N HIS A 138 -9.28 13.76 -1.52
CA HIS A 138 -10.05 12.52 -1.74
C HIS A 138 -9.30 11.51 -2.62
N LEU A 139 -8.57 12.00 -3.63
CA LEU A 139 -7.72 11.16 -4.47
C LEU A 139 -6.48 10.68 -3.71
N ARG A 140 -5.90 11.54 -2.85
CA ARG A 140 -4.78 11.15 -1.97
C ARG A 140 -5.21 10.07 -0.98
N ILE A 141 -6.38 10.20 -0.36
CA ILE A 141 -6.96 9.20 0.55
C ILE A 141 -7.13 7.86 -0.16
N THR A 142 -7.73 7.85 -1.36
CA THR A 142 -7.86 6.62 -2.18
C THR A 142 -6.50 5.97 -2.41
N ARG A 143 -5.49 6.77 -2.77
CA ARG A 143 -4.11 6.32 -2.99
C ARG A 143 -3.48 5.74 -1.71
N ILE A 144 -3.64 6.40 -0.57
CA ILE A 144 -3.09 5.98 0.72
C ILE A 144 -3.68 4.63 1.12
N ILE A 145 -5.01 4.49 1.14
CA ILE A 145 -5.69 3.22 1.48
C ILE A 145 -5.17 2.09 0.59
N ARG A 146 -5.10 2.34 -0.72
CA ARG A 146 -4.63 1.36 -1.70
C ARG A 146 -3.16 0.96 -1.46
N CYS A 147 -2.28 1.93 -1.29
CA CYS A 147 -0.85 1.71 -1.02
C CYS A 147 -0.62 0.87 0.24
N LEU A 148 -1.29 1.23 1.34
CA LEU A 148 -1.17 0.53 2.62
C LEU A 148 -1.56 -0.95 2.47
N ARG A 149 -2.68 -1.24 1.81
CA ARG A 149 -3.10 -2.62 1.57
C ARG A 149 -2.10 -3.39 0.70
N VAL A 150 -1.57 -2.77 -0.35
CA VAL A 150 -0.61 -3.44 -1.26
C VAL A 150 0.67 -3.81 -0.51
N LEU A 151 1.20 -2.91 0.31
CA LEU A 151 2.52 -3.04 0.94
C LEU A 151 2.50 -3.71 2.32
N GLY A 152 1.37 -4.27 2.75
CA GLY A 152 1.27 -5.11 3.95
C GLY A 152 0.91 -4.37 5.24
N LEU A 153 0.18 -3.27 5.13
CA LEU A 153 -0.46 -2.54 6.24
C LEU A 153 -1.99 -2.57 6.10
N GLU A 154 -2.55 -3.76 5.87
CA GLU A 154 -3.98 -3.96 5.65
C GLU A 154 -4.83 -3.53 6.85
N LYS A 155 -4.34 -3.74 8.08
CA LYS A 155 -5.03 -3.36 9.32
C LYS A 155 -5.20 -1.84 9.41
N GLU A 156 -4.12 -1.10 9.15
CA GLU A 156 -4.09 0.37 9.14
C GLU A 156 -4.98 0.94 8.03
N ALA A 157 -4.90 0.36 6.83
CA ALA A 157 -5.75 0.77 5.71
C ALA A 157 -7.24 0.60 6.03
N GLN A 158 -7.59 -0.54 6.63
CA GLN A 158 -8.96 -0.86 7.02
C GLN A 158 -9.47 0.07 8.12
N ALA A 159 -8.67 0.33 9.15
CA ALA A 159 -9.02 1.26 10.22
C ALA A 159 -9.22 2.70 9.70
N PHE A 160 -8.34 3.16 8.80
CA PHE A 160 -8.49 4.48 8.18
C PHE A 160 -9.76 4.58 7.34
N TYR A 161 -10.07 3.54 6.56
CA TYR A 161 -11.29 3.49 5.77
C TYR A 161 -12.56 3.54 6.64
N GLU A 162 -12.66 2.75 7.70
CA GLU A 162 -13.86 2.76 8.56
C GLU A 162 -14.00 4.12 9.28
N PHE A 163 -12.90 4.72 9.74
CA PHE A 163 -12.93 6.08 10.28
C PHE A 163 -13.53 7.08 9.28
N LEU A 164 -13.07 7.06 8.03
CA LEU A 164 -13.56 7.95 6.97
C LEU A 164 -15.03 7.70 6.65
N LYS A 165 -15.45 6.44 6.54
CA LYS A 165 -16.83 6.05 6.28
C LYS A 165 -17.79 6.62 7.33
N GLU A 166 -17.37 6.68 8.59
CA GLU A 166 -18.15 7.22 9.70
C GLU A 166 -18.09 8.74 9.82
N ASN A 167 -16.95 9.36 9.51
CA ASN A 167 -16.69 10.78 9.85
C ASN A 167 -16.68 11.74 8.65
N ALA A 168 -16.51 11.24 7.41
CA ALA A 168 -16.44 12.06 6.20
C ALA A 168 -17.81 12.32 5.58
N VAL A 169 -18.78 12.77 6.38
CA VAL A 169 -20.18 13.01 5.96
C VAL A 169 -20.31 14.11 4.90
N GLY A 170 -19.33 15.02 4.82
CA GLY A 170 -19.29 16.07 3.80
C GLY A 170 -18.81 15.58 2.44
N ALA A 171 -18.14 14.41 2.36
CA ALA A 171 -17.60 13.89 1.11
C ALA A 171 -18.70 13.31 0.20
N SER A 172 -18.51 13.46 -1.12
CA SER A 172 -19.46 12.95 -2.10
C SER A 172 -19.56 11.41 -2.11
N LYS A 173 -20.70 10.89 -2.57
CA LYS A 173 -20.91 9.44 -2.78
C LYS A 173 -19.84 8.82 -3.68
N THR A 174 -19.39 9.56 -4.69
CA THR A 174 -18.31 9.15 -5.59
C THR A 174 -16.99 8.95 -4.84
N SER A 175 -16.66 9.84 -3.90
CA SER A 175 -15.44 9.72 -3.08
C SER A 175 -15.52 8.50 -2.16
N HIS A 176 -16.66 8.32 -1.47
CA HIS A 176 -16.92 7.12 -0.67
C HIS A 176 -16.86 5.83 -1.49
N MET A 177 -17.36 5.84 -2.73
CA MET A 177 -17.23 4.71 -3.65
C MET A 177 -15.76 4.38 -3.93
N TYR A 178 -14.92 5.36 -4.26
CA TYR A 178 -13.49 5.14 -4.50
C TYR A 178 -12.75 4.65 -3.25
N TRP A 179 -13.05 5.19 -2.08
CA TRP A 179 -12.46 4.72 -0.82
C TRP A 179 -12.87 3.28 -0.51
N THR A 180 -14.14 2.94 -0.73
CA THR A 180 -14.65 1.56 -0.58
C THR A 180 -13.93 0.62 -1.54
N ARG A 181 -13.82 1.01 -2.82
CA ARG A 181 -13.12 0.20 -3.83
C ARG A 181 -11.65 -0.01 -3.46
N ALA A 182 -10.95 1.03 -3.03
CA ALA A 182 -9.56 0.93 -2.55
C ALA A 182 -9.42 0.02 -1.32
N ALA A 183 -10.38 0.06 -0.39
CA ALA A 183 -10.34 -0.71 0.84
C ALA A 183 -10.75 -2.19 0.66
N LYS A 184 -11.68 -2.48 -0.26
CA LYS A 184 -12.37 -3.78 -0.29
C LYS A 184 -12.16 -4.61 -1.55
N ARG A 185 -11.83 -4.01 -2.71
CA ARG A 185 -11.61 -4.80 -3.92
C ARG A 185 -10.37 -5.70 -3.80
N PRO A 186 -10.30 -6.81 -4.54
CA PRO A 186 -9.05 -7.56 -4.73
C PRO A 186 -7.93 -6.64 -5.19
N LEU A 187 -6.72 -6.87 -4.70
CA LEU A 187 -5.55 -6.02 -4.96
C LEU A 187 -5.14 -5.97 -6.42
N ASN A 188 -5.55 -6.91 -7.27
CA ASN A 188 -5.30 -6.83 -8.70
C ASN A 188 -6.25 -5.85 -9.43
N VAL A 189 -7.34 -5.41 -8.79
CA VAL A 189 -8.33 -4.52 -9.41
C VAL A 189 -8.11 -3.08 -8.94
N LYS A 190 -7.92 -2.17 -9.90
CA LYS A 190 -7.74 -0.74 -9.60
C LYS A 190 -9.04 -0.13 -9.06
N PRO A 191 -8.99 0.85 -8.13
CA PRO A 191 -10.20 1.49 -7.62
C PRO A 191 -11.00 2.25 -8.69
N ASP A 192 -10.32 2.76 -9.72
CA ASP A 192 -10.88 3.54 -10.81
C ASP A 192 -11.36 2.71 -12.01
N LEU A 193 -11.07 1.42 -12.03
CA LEU A 193 -11.50 0.54 -13.11
C LEU A 193 -13.01 0.24 -13.00
N ASP A 194 -13.75 0.54 -14.07
CA ASP A 194 -15.15 0.19 -14.21
C ASP A 194 -15.26 -1.20 -14.86
N ILE A 195 -15.54 -2.21 -14.05
CA ILE A 195 -15.55 -3.62 -14.44
C ILE A 195 -16.45 -4.41 -13.49
N ASP A 196 -17.16 -5.39 -14.06
CA ASP A 196 -18.00 -6.33 -13.32
C ASP A 196 -17.15 -7.22 -12.41
N GLU A 197 -17.69 -7.57 -11.23
CA GLU A 197 -16.96 -8.37 -10.24
C GLU A 197 -16.55 -9.75 -10.76
N GLU A 198 -17.39 -10.34 -11.61
CA GLU A 198 -17.14 -11.63 -12.27
C GLU A 198 -15.85 -11.61 -13.10
N LYS A 199 -15.46 -10.45 -13.62
CA LYS A 199 -14.28 -10.26 -14.47
C LYS A 199 -13.05 -9.81 -13.70
N TYR A 200 -13.13 -9.62 -12.37
CA TYR A 200 -11.99 -9.17 -11.56
C TYR A 200 -10.73 -10.02 -11.76
N HIS A 201 -10.86 -11.32 -12.00
CA HIS A 201 -9.72 -12.22 -12.22
C HIS A 201 -8.94 -11.96 -13.53
N THR A 202 -9.51 -11.21 -14.48
CA THR A 202 -8.92 -10.99 -15.82
C THR A 202 -8.01 -9.77 -15.90
N VAL A 203 -7.98 -8.91 -14.87
CA VAL A 203 -7.29 -7.61 -14.89
C VAL A 203 -6.21 -7.49 -13.82
N GLY A 204 -5.31 -6.53 -14.00
CA GLY A 204 -4.25 -6.20 -13.04
C GLY A 204 -2.96 -6.97 -13.26
N ASP A 205 -1.94 -6.58 -12.49
CA ASP A 205 -0.63 -7.21 -12.55
C ASP A 205 -0.70 -8.68 -12.13
N THR A 206 0.02 -9.54 -12.84
CA THR A 206 0.07 -10.98 -12.62
C THR A 206 0.47 -11.34 -11.19
N PHE A 207 1.42 -10.62 -10.60
CA PHE A 207 1.84 -10.85 -9.22
C PHE A 207 0.75 -10.55 -8.18
N LEU A 208 -0.12 -9.57 -8.45
CA LEU A 208 -1.25 -9.25 -7.57
C LEU A 208 -2.37 -10.28 -7.73
N LYS A 209 -2.66 -10.73 -8.95
CA LYS A 209 -3.60 -11.83 -9.19
C LYS A 209 -3.16 -13.10 -8.46
N ALA A 210 -1.88 -13.43 -8.57
CA ALA A 210 -1.31 -14.58 -7.91
C ALA A 210 -1.34 -14.44 -6.38
N TYR A 211 -1.12 -13.24 -5.84
CA TYR A 211 -1.25 -12.99 -4.40
C TYR A 211 -2.69 -13.16 -3.90
N GLU A 212 -3.68 -12.64 -4.64
CA GLU A 212 -5.11 -12.79 -4.30
C GLU A 212 -5.55 -14.26 -4.32
N LYS A 213 -5.12 -15.02 -5.34
CA LYS A 213 -5.37 -16.46 -5.41
C LYS A 213 -4.87 -17.17 -4.14
N ARG A 214 -3.65 -16.86 -3.70
CA ARG A 214 -3.06 -17.44 -2.49
C ARG A 214 -3.79 -17.03 -1.21
N LEU A 215 -4.23 -15.78 -1.09
CA LEU A 215 -5.06 -15.36 0.05
C LEU A 215 -6.37 -16.13 0.13
N LYS A 216 -7.00 -16.39 -1.02
CA LYS A 216 -8.22 -17.19 -1.09
C LYS A 216 -7.97 -18.63 -0.66
N GLU A 217 -6.94 -19.27 -1.19
CA GLU A 217 -6.53 -20.64 -0.83
C GLU A 217 -6.19 -20.75 0.66
N ALA A 218 -5.43 -19.79 1.21
CA ALA A 218 -5.12 -19.73 2.64
C ALA A 218 -6.39 -19.54 3.48
N GLY A 219 -7.35 -18.73 3.03
CA GLY A 219 -8.64 -18.55 3.69
C GLY A 219 -9.55 -19.78 3.64
N GLU A 220 -9.50 -20.55 2.55
CA GLU A 220 -10.22 -21.83 2.41
C GLU A 220 -9.62 -22.89 3.30
N LYS A 221 -8.28 -22.96 3.34
CA LYS A 221 -7.55 -23.70 4.35
C LYS A 221 -8.05 -23.26 5.73
N ASP A 222 -7.89 -21.99 6.15
CA ASP A 222 -8.36 -21.42 7.44
C ASP A 222 -9.72 -21.95 7.92
N LYS A 223 -10.68 -22.10 7.00
CA LYS A 223 -12.01 -22.66 7.28
C LYS A 223 -12.03 -24.18 7.48
N GLN A 224 -11.22 -24.92 6.73
CA GLN A 224 -11.19 -26.39 6.73
C GLN A 224 -10.54 -26.99 7.99
N TYR A 225 -9.41 -26.44 8.44
CA TYR A 225 -8.59 -27.04 9.52
C TYR A 225 -8.39 -26.13 10.75
N GLY A 226 -8.93 -24.89 10.72
CA GLY A 226 -8.76 -23.88 11.75
C GLY A 226 -7.51 -23.02 11.55
N LYS A 227 -7.62 -21.70 11.79
CA LYS A 227 -6.58 -20.71 11.49
C LYS A 227 -5.19 -21.11 11.99
N GLY A 228 -4.23 -21.21 11.06
CA GLY A 228 -2.83 -21.56 11.36
C GLY A 228 -2.55 -23.04 11.68
N ASN A 229 -3.51 -23.93 11.46
CA ASN A 229 -3.44 -25.33 11.91
C ASN A 229 -3.13 -26.34 10.76
N TRP A 230 -2.68 -25.87 9.58
CA TRP A 230 -2.15 -26.69 8.47
C TRP A 230 -0.73 -27.16 8.76
N THR A 231 -0.31 -28.25 8.11
CA THR A 231 1.00 -28.87 8.35
C THR A 231 2.18 -27.98 7.95
N LYS A 232 3.35 -28.19 8.59
CA LYS A 232 4.59 -27.43 8.34
C LYS A 232 5.05 -27.54 6.88
N THR A 233 4.87 -28.69 6.24
CA THR A 233 5.16 -28.88 4.80
C THR A 233 4.26 -28.02 3.92
N GLU A 234 2.96 -27.92 4.24
CA GLU A 234 2.03 -27.04 3.52
C GLU A 234 2.28 -25.55 3.80
N GLN A 235 2.84 -25.21 4.97
CA GLN A 235 3.27 -23.86 5.31
C GLN A 235 4.55 -23.48 4.53
N GLU A 236 5.54 -24.37 4.51
CA GLU A 236 6.81 -24.18 3.79
C GLU A 236 6.59 -24.16 2.27
N GLU A 237 5.74 -25.02 1.69
CA GLU A 237 5.37 -24.97 0.27
C GLU A 237 4.62 -23.66 -0.11
N ALA A 238 3.77 -23.13 0.77
CA ALA A 238 3.08 -21.85 0.57
C ALA A 238 4.01 -20.64 0.73
N GLU A 239 5.06 -20.75 1.56
CA GLU A 239 6.03 -19.69 1.86
C GLU A 239 7.30 -19.74 0.97
N GLU A 240 7.64 -20.87 0.37
CA GLU A 240 8.76 -21.01 -0.59
C GLU A 240 8.35 -20.68 -2.03
N ASN A 241 7.08 -20.83 -2.42
CA ASN A 241 6.55 -20.43 -3.74
C ASN A 241 6.40 -18.90 -3.93
N TRP A 242 7.23 -18.11 -3.25
CA TRP A 242 7.45 -16.67 -3.53
C TRP A 242 8.48 -16.48 -4.66
N SER A 243 8.54 -17.43 -5.59
CA SER A 243 9.47 -17.49 -6.73
C SER A 243 8.73 -17.06 -8.01
N GLN A 244 9.47 -16.50 -8.98
CA GLN A 244 8.97 -15.99 -10.26
C GLN A 244 8.18 -17.00 -11.11
N SER A 245 8.28 -18.31 -10.81
CA SER A 245 7.64 -19.39 -11.58
C SER A 245 6.12 -19.23 -11.73
N ASP A 246 5.44 -18.80 -10.67
CA ASP A 246 3.97 -18.73 -10.68
C ASP A 246 3.42 -17.47 -11.39
N VAL A 247 4.31 -16.58 -11.85
CA VAL A 247 3.95 -15.41 -12.67
C VAL A 247 3.75 -15.82 -14.13
N GLU A 248 4.43 -16.87 -14.57
CA GLU A 248 4.40 -17.37 -15.95
C GLU A 248 3.17 -18.25 -16.23
N ASP A 249 2.66 -18.95 -15.21
CA ASP A 249 1.48 -19.84 -15.32
C ASP A 249 0.11 -19.12 -15.23
N VAL A 250 0.09 -17.78 -15.16
CA VAL A 250 -1.15 -16.96 -15.10
C VAL A 250 -1.46 -16.31 -16.46
N ILE A 251 -0.82 -16.76 -17.54
CA ILE A 251 -1.07 -16.36 -18.94
C ILE A 251 -2.18 -17.21 -19.56
#